data_AF-A0A353R6D6-F1
#
_entry.id   AF-A0A353R6D6-F1
#
_cell.length_a   1.000
_cell.length_b   1.000
_cell.length_c   1.000
_cell.angle_alpha   90.00
_cell.angle_beta   90.00
_cell.angle_gamma   90.00
#
_symmetry.space_group_name_H-M   'P 1'
#
loop_
_entity.id
_entity.type
_entity.pdbx_description
1 polymer ?
#
loop_
_entity_poly.entity_id
_entity_poly.type
_entity_poly.pdbx_seq_one_letter_code
_entity_poly.pdbx_strand_id
1 'polypeptide(L)'
;WISNVLIVTFVTYLTLVIGELVPKRIGLMAADKVASTMSGLMKMLRKITYPIVWLLSKSTRGLLIILGMGDLKEAKVTEEEIKALIEEGKEDGEIREVEQELVERVFNLGDRTIETVMTHRSDLIWLDINDPIEVNRDIVHENLHGIYPVADEDLDQLLGVV
;
A
#
# COMPACT_ATOMS: atom_id res chain seq x y z
N TRP A 1 -0.29 56.94 6.71
CA TRP A 1 -0.19 55.85 5.71
C TRP A 1 0.87 54.82 6.08
N ILE A 2 2.17 55.18 6.21
CA ILE A 2 3.25 54.24 6.57
C ILE A 2 2.97 53.51 7.90
N SER A 3 2.55 54.23 8.95
CA SER A 3 2.23 53.63 10.26
C SER A 3 1.12 52.56 10.17
N ASN A 4 0.04 52.81 9.42
CA ASN A 4 -1.06 51.83 9.28
C ASN A 4 -0.61 50.55 8.58
N VAL A 5 0.20 50.65 7.52
CA VAL A 5 0.72 49.48 6.81
C VAL A 5 1.61 48.65 7.74
N LEU A 6 2.45 49.32 8.53
CA LEU A 6 3.37 48.67 9.47
C LEU A 6 2.60 47.96 10.60
N ILE A 7 1.59 48.62 11.18
CA ILE A 7 0.73 48.02 12.21
C ILE A 7 -0.05 46.83 11.65
N VAL A 8 -0.69 46.95 10.48
CA VAL A 8 -1.45 45.84 9.88
C VAL A 8 -0.55 44.66 9.59
N THR A 9 0.63 44.88 9.00
CA THR A 9 1.60 43.81 8.71
C THR A 9 2.05 43.12 9.99
N PHE A 10 2.40 43.90 11.01
CA PHE A 10 2.88 43.38 12.29
C PHE A 10 1.79 42.58 13.02
N VAL A 11 0.58 43.13 13.15
CA VAL A 11 -0.54 42.45 13.81
C VAL A 11 -0.96 41.20 13.03
N THR A 12 -0.99 41.25 11.70
CA THR A 12 -1.32 40.09 10.86
C THR A 12 -0.27 38.99 11.03
N TYR A 13 1.01 39.32 10.96
CA TYR A 13 2.10 38.36 11.20
C TYR A 13 1.98 37.73 12.59
N LEU A 14 1.82 38.55 13.64
CA LEU A 14 1.74 38.08 15.01
C LEU A 14 0.51 37.19 15.23
N THR A 15 -0.64 37.56 14.65
CA THR A 15 -1.89 36.80 14.75
C THR A 15 -1.79 35.47 14.00
N LEU A 16 -1.18 35.42 12.81
CA LEU A 16 -0.95 34.16 12.09
C LEU A 16 0.01 33.24 12.85
N VAL A 17 1.12 33.78 13.36
CA VAL A 17 2.12 32.98 14.06
C VAL A 17 1.54 32.40 15.35
N ILE A 18 0.94 33.24 16.20
CA ILE A 18 0.45 32.82 17.52
C ILE A 18 -0.89 32.10 17.41
N GLY A 19 -1.77 32.54 16.51
CA GLY A 19 -3.14 32.02 16.38
C GLY A 19 -3.26 30.75 15.55
N GLU A 20 -2.36 30.55 14.57
CA GLU A 20 -2.48 29.45 13.62
C GLU A 20 -1.24 28.56 13.59
N LEU A 21 -0.07 29.11 13.24
CA LEU A 21 1.12 28.32 12.93
C LEU A 21 1.69 27.58 14.15
N VAL A 22 1.78 28.26 15.30
CA VAL A 22 2.28 27.66 16.55
C VAL A 22 1.34 26.58 17.08
N PRO A 23 0.02 26.82 17.24
CA PRO A 23 -0.92 25.77 17.64
C PRO A 23 -0.92 24.58 16.69
N LYS A 24 -0.84 24.82 15.37
CA LYS A 24 -0.78 23.75 14.37
C LYS A 24 0.46 22.88 14.54
N ARG A 25 1.64 23.48 14.72
CA ARG A 25 2.88 22.73 15.01
C ARG A 25 2.81 21.92 16.31
N ILE A 26 2.26 22.51 17.37
CA ILE A 26 2.08 21.79 18.65
C ILE A 26 1.14 20.59 18.46
N GLY A 27 0.06 20.77 17.70
CA GLY A 27 -0.89 19.70 17.37
C GLY A 27 -0.23 18.54 16.62
N LEU A 28 0.67 18.84 15.67
CA LEU A 28 1.39 17.82 14.91
C LEU A 28 2.45 17.11 15.77
N MET A 29 3.22 17.84 16.56
CA MET A 29 4.29 17.25 17.38
C MET A 29 3.77 16.46 18.59
N ALA A 30 2.60 16.81 19.12
CA ALA A 30 2.00 16.19 20.30
C ALA A 30 0.59 15.65 20.00
N ALA A 31 0.44 14.98 18.85
CA ALA A 31 -0.83 14.52 18.31
C ALA A 31 -1.67 13.75 19.35
N ASP A 32 -1.09 12.77 20.06
CA ASP A 32 -1.82 11.94 21.03
C ASP A 32 -2.39 12.73 22.22
N LYS A 33 -1.62 13.68 22.74
CA LYS A 33 -2.01 14.48 23.90
C LYS A 33 -3.06 15.53 23.52
N VAL A 34 -2.90 16.14 22.35
CA VAL A 34 -3.90 17.09 21.83
C VAL A 34 -5.19 16.36 21.45
N ALA A 35 -5.09 15.23 20.76
CA ALA A 35 -6.23 14.40 20.35
C ALA A 35 -7.03 13.90 21.55
N SER A 36 -6.37 13.36 22.58
CA SER A 36 -7.04 12.90 23.80
C SER A 36 -7.78 14.02 24.52
N THR A 37 -7.18 15.21 24.62
CA THR A 37 -7.81 16.39 25.22
C THR A 37 -8.99 16.91 24.39
N MET A 38 -8.85 16.95 23.07
CA MET A 38 -9.89 17.42 22.14
C MET A 38 -11.01 16.40 21.93
N SER A 39 -10.78 15.12 22.24
CA SER A 39 -11.75 14.04 22.03
C SER A 39 -13.10 14.30 22.72
N GLY A 40 -13.11 14.92 23.90
CA GLY A 40 -14.32 15.28 24.63
C GLY A 40 -15.15 16.34 23.89
N LEU A 41 -14.50 17.39 23.40
CA LEU A 41 -15.14 18.45 22.61
C LEU A 41 -15.70 17.90 21.30
N MET A 42 -14.93 17.05 20.60
CA MET A 42 -15.37 16.40 19.36
C MET A 42 -16.58 15.49 19.60
N LYS A 43 -16.63 14.74 20.72
CA LYS A 43 -17.79 13.91 21.07
C LYS A 43 -19.05 14.74 21.30
N MET A 44 -18.93 15.90 21.95
CA MET A 44 -20.05 16.81 22.17
C MET A 44 -20.56 17.37 20.84
N LEU A 45 -19.66 17.88 20.00
CA LEU A 45 -19.99 18.42 18.68
C LEU A 45 -20.64 17.35 17.80
N ARG A 46 -20.09 16.14 17.80
CA ARG A 46 -20.69 14.97 17.14
C ARG A 46 -22.11 14.73 17.62
N LYS A 47 -22.39 14.77 18.92
CA LYS A 47 -23.73 14.52 19.46
C LYS A 47 -24.76 15.54 18.93
N ILE A 48 -24.36 16.78 18.75
CA ILE A 48 -25.22 17.86 18.22
C ILE A 48 -25.40 17.72 16.70
N THR A 49 -24.31 17.45 15.97
CA THR A 49 -24.32 17.40 14.50
C THR A 49 -24.85 16.07 13.96
N TYR A 50 -24.74 14.98 14.72
CA TYR A 50 -25.18 13.63 14.34
C TYR A 50 -26.64 13.57 13.86
N PRO A 51 -27.66 14.11 14.56
CA PRO A 51 -29.04 14.04 14.08
C PRO A 51 -29.23 14.74 12.72
N ILE A 52 -28.52 15.85 12.49
CA ILE A 52 -28.58 16.60 11.23
C ILE A 52 -27.97 15.76 10.11
N VAL A 53 -26.77 15.23 10.32
CA VAL A 53 -26.08 14.38 9.34
C VAL A 53 -26.88 13.11 9.07
N TRP A 54 -27.42 12.46 10.09
CA TRP A 54 -28.26 11.27 9.95
C TRP A 54 -29.48 11.54 9.08
N LEU A 55 -30.20 12.64 9.32
CA LEU A 55 -31.37 13.02 8.54
C LEU A 55 -30.99 13.26 7.08
N LEU A 56 -29.92 14.02 6.84
CA LEU A 56 -29.40 14.27 5.50
C LEU A 56 -29.03 12.97 4.79
N SER A 57 -28.20 12.12 5.41
CA SER A 57 -27.78 10.84 4.84
C SER A 57 -28.97 9.93 4.51
N LYS A 58 -29.98 9.88 5.38
CA LYS A 58 -31.20 9.09 5.14
C LYS A 58 -32.03 9.67 3.99
N SER A 59 -32.18 10.99 3.92
CA SER A 59 -32.89 11.64 2.83
C SER A 59 -32.19 11.42 1.48
N THR A 60 -30.85 11.55 1.44
CA THR A 60 -30.05 11.30 0.23
C THR A 60 -30.18 9.86 -0.22
N ARG A 61 -30.04 8.88 0.70
CA ARG A 61 -30.23 7.47 0.36
C ARG A 61 -31.65 7.18 -0.12
N GLY A 62 -32.67 7.78 0.50
CA GLY A 62 -34.05 7.65 0.05
C GLY A 62 -34.26 8.16 -1.37
N LEU A 63 -33.72 9.34 -1.69
CA LEU A 63 -33.76 9.90 -3.04
C LEU A 63 -33.02 9.02 -4.05
N LEU A 64 -31.82 8.55 -3.72
CA LEU A 64 -31.04 7.66 -4.59
C LEU A 64 -31.77 6.36 -4.89
N ILE A 65 -32.45 5.76 -3.91
CA ILE A 65 -33.28 4.56 -4.11
C ILE A 65 -34.45 4.87 -5.05
N ILE A 66 -35.14 6.00 -4.88
CA ILE A 66 -36.24 6.42 -5.75
C ILE A 66 -35.75 6.63 -7.20
N LEU A 67 -34.53 7.13 -7.37
CA LEU A 67 -33.88 7.31 -8.67
C LEU A 67 -33.28 6.02 -9.27
N GLY A 68 -33.43 4.87 -8.60
CA GLY A 68 -32.89 3.59 -9.07
C GLY A 68 -31.38 3.40 -8.84
N MET A 69 -30.73 4.28 -8.09
CA MET A 69 -29.31 4.27 -7.75
C MET A 69 -29.05 3.72 -6.34
N GLY A 70 -29.85 2.74 -5.91
CA GLY A 70 -29.92 2.26 -4.52
C GLY A 70 -28.64 1.60 -3.98
N ASP A 71 -27.64 1.38 -4.82
CA ASP A 71 -26.41 0.65 -4.48
C ASP A 71 -25.16 1.45 -4.86
N LEU A 72 -25.03 2.65 -4.26
CA LEU A 72 -23.71 3.26 -4.10
C LEU A 72 -22.95 2.42 -3.10
N LYS A 73 -22.37 1.31 -3.57
CA LYS A 73 -21.33 0.59 -2.83
C LYS A 73 -20.27 1.62 -2.47
N GLU A 74 -19.81 1.62 -1.22
CA GLU A 74 -18.66 2.42 -0.81
C GLU A 74 -17.57 2.24 -1.86
N ALA A 75 -16.97 3.36 -2.30
CA ALA A 75 -15.87 3.34 -3.25
C ALA A 75 -14.86 2.31 -2.74
N LYS A 76 -14.75 1.19 -3.45
CA LYS A 76 -13.82 0.15 -3.06
C LYS A 76 -12.45 0.74 -3.31
N VAL A 77 -11.62 0.74 -2.27
CA VAL A 77 -10.23 1.18 -2.40
C VAL A 77 -9.58 0.35 -3.49
N THR A 78 -9.14 0.98 -4.57
CA THR A 78 -8.49 0.29 -5.69
C THR A 78 -7.00 0.15 -5.43
N GLU A 79 -6.33 -0.71 -6.18
CA GLU A 79 -4.88 -0.88 -6.07
C GLU A 79 -4.14 0.43 -6.42
N GLU A 80 -4.64 1.18 -7.40
CA GLU A 80 -4.08 2.47 -7.80
C GLU A 80 -4.19 3.51 -6.68
N GLU A 81 -5.30 3.50 -5.93
CA GLU A 81 -5.45 4.36 -4.75
C GLU A 81 -4.48 3.95 -3.64
N ILE A 82 -4.25 2.65 -3.42
CA ILE A 82 -3.25 2.18 -2.46
C ILE A 82 -1.84 2.63 -2.87
N LYS A 83 -1.49 2.51 -4.16
CA LYS A 83 -0.20 2.97 -4.68
C LYS A 83 0.00 4.48 -4.47
N ALA A 84 -1.02 5.29 -4.76
CA ALA A 84 -0.98 6.73 -4.54
C ALA A 84 -0.75 7.10 -3.05
N LEU A 85 -1.41 6.39 -2.12
CA LEU A 85 -1.23 6.61 -0.69
C LEU A 85 0.20 6.26 -0.21
N ILE A 86 0.80 5.22 -0.78
CA ILE A 86 2.18 4.81 -0.45
C ILE A 86 3.19 5.83 -0.99
N GLU A 87 2.96 6.37 -2.18
CA GLU A 87 3.78 7.42 -2.77
C GLU A 87 3.72 8.71 -1.94
N GLU A 88 2.52 9.13 -1.52
CA GLU A 88 2.33 10.24 -0.58
C GLU A 88 3.06 10.01 0.76
N GLY A 89 2.94 8.81 1.33
CA GLY A 89 3.63 8.44 2.56
C GLY A 89 5.16 8.46 2.45
N LYS A 90 5.72 8.25 1.25
CA LYS A 90 7.16 8.40 0.99
C LYS A 90 7.57 9.86 0.94
N GLU A 91 6.79 10.73 0.30
CA GLU A 91 7.06 12.17 0.26
C GLU A 91 7.05 12.80 1.66
N ASP A 92 6.11 12.36 2.50
CA ASP A 92 6.01 12.78 3.90
C ASP A 92 7.12 12.19 4.80
N GLY A 93 7.92 11.24 4.27
CA GLY A 93 9.03 10.60 4.98
C GLY A 93 8.61 9.54 6.00
N GLU A 94 7.31 9.20 6.05
CA GLU A 94 6.74 8.16 6.91
C GLU A 94 7.01 6.75 6.34
N ILE A 95 7.18 6.63 5.02
CA ILE A 95 7.51 5.39 4.31
C ILE A 95 8.91 5.48 3.70
N ARG A 96 9.72 4.45 3.91
CA ARG A 96 11.05 4.35 3.31
C ARG A 96 10.97 3.87 1.88
N GLU A 97 11.96 4.25 1.06
CA GLU A 97 12.04 3.83 -0.34
C GLU A 97 12.05 2.30 -0.51
N VAL A 98 12.73 1.57 0.37
CA VAL A 98 12.75 0.11 0.37
C VAL A 98 11.36 -0.49 0.63
N GLU A 99 10.53 0.18 1.44
CA GLU A 99 9.17 -0.29 1.75
C GLU A 99 8.23 -0.09 0.57
N GLN A 100 8.34 1.04 -0.14
CA GLN A 100 7.62 1.26 -1.41
C GLN A 100 7.97 0.16 -2.41
N GLU A 101 9.28 -0.08 -2.62
CA GLU A 101 9.75 -1.07 -3.59
C GLU A 101 9.24 -2.49 -3.27
N LEU A 102 9.19 -2.85 -1.99
CA LEU A 102 8.63 -4.12 -1.56
C LEU A 102 7.15 -4.24 -1.91
N VAL A 103 6.35 -3.20 -1.66
CA VAL A 103 4.92 -3.23 -1.96
C VAL A 103 4.67 -3.32 -3.47
N GLU A 104 5.43 -2.57 -4.28
CA GLU A 104 5.35 -2.69 -5.74
C GLU A 104 5.69 -4.10 -6.22
N ARG A 105 6.74 -4.72 -5.66
CA ARG A 105 7.10 -6.12 -5.99
C ARG A 105 6.00 -7.11 -5.59
N VAL A 106 5.30 -6.87 -4.47
CA VAL A 106 4.18 -7.73 -4.03
C VAL A 106 3.01 -7.64 -5.00
N PHE A 107 2.63 -6.43 -5.45
CA PHE A 107 1.58 -6.28 -6.46
C PHE A 107 1.97 -6.95 -7.78
N ASN A 108 3.18 -6.68 -8.27
CA ASN A 108 3.71 -7.31 -9.49
C ASN A 108 3.78 -8.85 -9.38
N LEU A 109 4.01 -9.40 -8.19
CA LEU A 109 4.01 -10.84 -7.95
C LEU A 109 2.58 -11.42 -8.03
N GLY A 110 1.58 -10.71 -7.52
CA GLY A 110 0.17 -11.11 -7.62
C GLY A 110 -0.32 -11.21 -9.06
N ASP A 111 0.21 -10.34 -9.94
CA ASP A 111 -0.12 -10.32 -11.37
C ASP A 111 0.70 -11.30 -12.22
N ARG A 112 1.80 -11.84 -11.67
CA ARG A 112 2.67 -12.77 -12.38
C ARG A 112 2.02 -14.15 -12.51
N THR A 113 1.99 -14.68 -13.73
CA THR A 113 1.60 -16.06 -13.98
C THR A 113 2.77 -17.00 -13.72
N ILE A 114 2.48 -18.27 -13.37
CA ILE A 114 3.50 -19.32 -13.13
C ILE A 114 4.47 -19.43 -14.32
N GLU A 115 3.94 -19.28 -15.53
CA GLU A 115 4.70 -19.32 -16.78
C GLU A 115 5.82 -18.28 -16.86
N THR A 116 5.66 -17.13 -16.18
CA THR A 116 6.66 -16.06 -16.16
C THR A 116 7.78 -16.26 -15.14
N VAL A 117 7.65 -17.28 -14.27
CA VAL A 117 8.61 -17.56 -13.19
C VAL A 117 9.28 -18.92 -13.39
N MET A 118 8.62 -19.88 -14.05
CA MET A 118 9.16 -21.21 -14.30
C MET A 118 10.34 -21.18 -15.28
N THR A 119 11.30 -22.10 -15.10
CA THR A 119 12.33 -22.39 -16.10
C THR A 119 11.70 -23.18 -17.25
N HIS A 120 11.97 -22.79 -18.49
CA HIS A 120 11.45 -23.49 -19.66
C HIS A 120 12.02 -24.91 -19.75
N ARG A 121 11.23 -25.89 -20.23
CA ARG A 121 11.63 -27.31 -20.29
C ARG A 121 12.93 -27.56 -21.05
N SER A 122 13.24 -26.72 -22.03
CA SER A 122 14.44 -26.82 -22.86
C SER A 122 15.70 -26.34 -22.14
N ASP A 123 15.54 -25.52 -21.11
CA ASP A 123 16.64 -24.93 -20.34
C ASP A 123 16.82 -25.64 -18.99
N LEU A 124 16.09 -26.74 -18.78
CA LEU A 124 16.11 -27.54 -17.56
C LEU A 124 17.31 -28.48 -17.58
N ILE A 125 18.18 -28.35 -16.59
CA ILE A 125 19.23 -29.34 -16.31
C ILE A 125 18.60 -30.47 -15.48
N TRP A 126 18.71 -31.70 -15.96
CA TRP A 126 18.11 -32.89 -15.35
C TRP A 126 19.10 -34.06 -15.40
N LEU A 127 18.83 -35.10 -14.61
CA LEU A 127 19.66 -36.30 -14.53
C LEU A 127 18.90 -37.49 -15.09
N ASP A 128 19.53 -38.27 -15.96
CA ASP A 128 18.98 -39.54 -16.43
C ASP A 128 19.35 -40.65 -15.45
N ILE A 129 18.38 -41.46 -15.04
CA ILE A 129 18.61 -42.60 -14.15
C ILE A 129 19.47 -43.71 -14.79
N ASN A 130 19.50 -43.75 -16.12
CA ASN A 130 20.26 -44.73 -16.88
C ASN A 130 21.71 -44.30 -17.11
N ASP A 131 22.03 -43.03 -16.89
CA ASP A 131 23.38 -42.51 -17.07
C ASP A 131 24.35 -43.04 -15.99
N PRO A 132 25.63 -43.29 -16.35
CA PRO A 132 26.65 -43.63 -15.37
C PRO A 132 26.76 -42.57 -14.28
N ILE A 133 27.01 -43.01 -13.05
CA ILE A 133 27.09 -42.12 -11.88
C ILE A 133 28.14 -41.02 -12.07
N GLU A 134 29.21 -41.29 -12.82
CA GLU A 134 30.27 -40.34 -13.13
C GLU A 134 29.75 -39.19 -14.00
N VAL A 135 28.92 -39.50 -15.00
CA VAL A 135 28.33 -38.51 -15.93
C VAL A 135 27.37 -37.61 -15.17
N ASN A 136 26.45 -38.20 -14.40
CA ASN A 136 25.53 -37.45 -13.56
C ASN A 136 26.27 -36.59 -12.52
N ARG A 137 27.37 -37.11 -11.94
CA ARG A 137 28.23 -36.35 -11.01
C ARG A 137 28.90 -35.17 -11.71
N ASP A 138 29.36 -35.33 -12.94
CA ASP A 138 29.98 -34.25 -13.69
C ASP A 138 28.95 -33.15 -14.06
N ILE A 139 27.72 -33.52 -14.43
CA ILE A 139 26.61 -32.57 -14.67
C ILE A 139 26.33 -31.72 -13.43
N VAL A 140 26.29 -32.34 -12.24
CA VAL A 140 26.08 -31.65 -10.95
C VAL A 140 27.24 -30.73 -10.60
N HIS A 141 28.48 -31.12 -10.92
CA HIS A 141 29.66 -30.25 -10.71
C HIS A 141 29.69 -29.05 -11.65
N GLU A 142 29.23 -29.22 -12.88
CA GLU A 142 29.17 -28.13 -13.88
C GLU A 142 28.01 -27.17 -13.63
N ASN A 143 26.87 -27.66 -13.15
CA ASN A 143 25.66 -26.87 -12.95
C ASN A 143 25.21 -26.94 -11.49
N LEU A 144 25.61 -25.98 -10.66
CA LEU A 144 25.31 -25.99 -9.22
C LEU A 144 23.86 -25.57 -8.93
N HIS A 145 22.99 -26.56 -8.75
CA HIS A 145 21.58 -26.39 -8.36
C HIS A 145 21.27 -27.14 -7.07
N GLY A 146 20.28 -26.66 -6.32
CA GLY A 146 19.89 -27.29 -5.05
C GLY A 146 18.97 -28.50 -5.21
N ILE A 147 18.35 -28.65 -6.39
CA ILE A 147 17.39 -29.72 -6.74
C ILE A 147 17.55 -30.03 -8.23
N TYR A 148 17.64 -31.31 -8.57
CA TYR A 148 17.67 -31.78 -9.96
C TYR A 148 16.49 -32.71 -10.21
N PRO A 149 15.70 -32.49 -11.28
CA PRO A 149 14.75 -33.49 -11.73
C PRO A 149 15.47 -34.73 -12.25
N VAL A 150 14.92 -35.89 -11.91
CA VAL A 150 15.39 -37.19 -12.39
C VAL A 150 14.34 -37.77 -13.32
N ALA A 151 14.74 -38.19 -14.51
CA ALA A 151 13.85 -38.77 -15.51
C ALA A 151 14.45 -40.04 -16.14
N ASP A 152 13.62 -40.80 -16.85
CA ASP A 152 13.97 -42.04 -17.52
C ASP A 152 13.99 -41.83 -19.05
N GLU A 153 15.16 -41.80 -19.66
CA GLU A 153 15.42 -41.56 -21.10
C GLU A 153 14.98 -40.18 -21.66
N ASP A 154 13.86 -39.63 -21.19
CA ASP A 154 13.28 -38.35 -21.60
C ASP A 154 12.62 -37.64 -20.40
N LEU A 155 12.64 -36.30 -20.41
CA LEU A 155 11.98 -35.42 -19.44
C LEU A 155 10.47 -35.68 -19.32
N ASP A 156 9.86 -36.28 -20.34
CA ASP A 156 8.45 -36.68 -20.33
C ASP A 156 8.18 -37.82 -19.32
N GLN A 157 9.19 -38.60 -18.92
CA GLN A 157 9.12 -39.66 -17.91
C GLN A 157 9.81 -39.24 -16.60
N LEU A 158 9.27 -38.21 -15.95
CA LEU A 158 9.82 -37.69 -14.71
C LEU A 158 9.59 -38.67 -13.54
N LEU A 159 10.68 -39.15 -12.95
CA LEU A 159 10.67 -40.10 -11.84
C LEU A 159 10.66 -39.40 -10.47
N GLY A 160 11.27 -38.21 -10.37
CA GLY A 160 11.32 -37.46 -9.12
C GLY A 160 12.33 -36.31 -9.14
N VAL A 161 12.82 -35.95 -7.95
CA VAL A 161 13.84 -34.92 -7.74
C VAL A 161 14.87 -35.40 -6.72
N VAL A 162 16.13 -34.97 -6.86
CA VAL A 162 17.27 -35.28 -5.97
C VAL A 162 18.02 -34.02 -5.59
#